data_AF-A0A7C7C3G0-F1
#
_entry.id   AF-A0A7C7C3G0-F1
#
_cell.length_a   1.000
_cell.length_b   1.000
_cell.length_c   1.000
_cell.angle_alpha   90.00
_cell.angle_beta   90.00
_cell.angle_gamma   90.00
#
_symmetry.space_group_name_H-M   'P 1'
#
loop_
_entity.id
_entity.type
_entity.pdbx_description
1 polymer ?
#
loop_
_entity_poly.entity_id
_entity_poly.type
_entity_poly.pdbx_seq_one_letter_code
_entity_poly.pdbx_strand_id
1 'polypeptide(L)'
;MLHMEIVQERLEREFNMTVITTVPNVSYIAHLPNGVEQVINNPSDLPENKGLVMVEEPYIKAQIITKSDYIGPVMSLCIQKRGELVSQVYLTADRVELTFSMPLGEIVFDFYDKLKSISRGYASFDYFPDGYKESDLVKLDILLNGDQVDALSALIHRDHAHDFGKRICIKLKELIPR
;
A
#
# COMPACT_ATOMS: atom_id res chain seq x y z
N MET A 1 1.33 -5.82 -9.00
CA MET A 1 -0.03 -6.28 -9.40
C MET A 1 -0.03 -7.21 -10.61
N LEU A 2 0.88 -7.07 -11.57
CA LEU A 2 0.91 -7.91 -12.79
C LEU A 2 0.80 -9.43 -12.51
N HIS A 3 1.50 -9.97 -11.52
CA HIS A 3 1.44 -11.39 -11.20
C HIS A 3 0.07 -11.86 -10.69
N MET A 4 -0.64 -11.05 -9.88
CA MET A 4 -1.95 -11.40 -9.36
C MET A 4 -3.01 -11.35 -10.47
N GLU A 5 -2.98 -10.31 -11.30
CA GLU A 5 -3.90 -10.15 -12.42
C GLU A 5 -3.77 -11.29 -13.43
N ILE A 6 -2.54 -11.70 -13.75
CA ILE A 6 -2.31 -12.85 -14.64
C ILE A 6 -2.90 -14.14 -14.06
N VAL A 7 -2.72 -14.39 -12.75
CA VAL A 7 -3.28 -15.59 -12.11
C VAL A 7 -4.81 -15.54 -12.09
N GLN A 8 -5.40 -14.38 -11.80
CA GLN A 8 -6.84 -14.19 -11.84
C GLN A 8 -7.41 -14.43 -13.25
N GLU A 9 -6.82 -13.82 -14.27
CA GLU A 9 -7.26 -13.96 -15.67
C GLU A 9 -7.15 -15.42 -16.14
N ARG A 10 -6.11 -16.13 -15.70
CA ARG A 10 -5.96 -17.57 -15.98
C ARG A 10 -7.00 -18.42 -15.27
N LEU A 11 -7.32 -18.15 -14.01
CA LEU A 11 -8.37 -18.88 -13.27
C LEU A 11 -9.76 -18.70 -13.90
N GLU A 12 -10.07 -17.49 -14.37
CA GLU A 12 -11.32 -17.22 -15.07
C GLU A 12 -11.36 -17.89 -16.46
N ARG A 13 -10.29 -17.73 -17.27
CA ARG A 13 -10.29 -18.25 -18.66
C ARG A 13 -10.07 -19.75 -18.77
N GLU A 14 -9.15 -20.32 -18.00
CA GLU A 14 -8.77 -21.73 -18.11
C GLU A 14 -9.64 -22.63 -17.23
N PHE A 15 -10.11 -22.14 -16.08
CA PHE A 15 -10.81 -22.95 -15.08
C PHE A 15 -12.27 -22.51 -14.85
N ASN A 16 -12.74 -21.45 -15.49
CA ASN A 16 -14.10 -20.91 -15.34
C ASN A 16 -14.47 -20.64 -13.88
N MET A 17 -13.49 -20.23 -13.07
CA MET A 17 -13.65 -19.91 -11.64
C MET A 17 -13.72 -18.40 -11.46
N THR A 18 -14.82 -17.89 -10.92
CA THR A 18 -14.93 -16.47 -10.54
C THR A 18 -14.25 -16.26 -9.19
N VAL A 19 -13.20 -15.43 -9.16
CA VAL A 19 -12.41 -15.15 -7.96
C VAL A 19 -12.70 -13.73 -7.50
N ILE A 20 -13.04 -13.56 -6.22
CA ILE A 20 -13.16 -12.24 -5.59
C ILE A 20 -11.82 -11.93 -4.94
N THR A 21 -11.14 -10.89 -5.44
CA THR A 21 -9.87 -10.43 -4.87
C THR A 21 -10.14 -9.40 -3.77
N THR A 22 -9.55 -9.63 -2.60
CA THR A 22 -9.55 -8.65 -1.50
C THR A 22 -8.41 -7.67 -1.66
N VAL A 23 -8.41 -6.61 -0.85
CA VAL A 23 -7.28 -5.67 -0.82
C VAL A 23 -6.02 -6.44 -0.40
N PRO A 24 -4.95 -6.40 -1.19
CA PRO A 24 -3.72 -7.10 -0.84
C PRO A 24 -3.11 -6.48 0.42
N ASN A 25 -2.68 -7.32 1.35
CA ASN A 25 -2.04 -6.89 2.59
C ASN A 25 -0.53 -7.18 2.57
N VAL A 26 0.22 -6.45 3.39
CA VAL A 26 1.64 -6.70 3.65
C VAL A 26 1.81 -7.27 5.05
N SER A 27 2.91 -7.99 5.25
CA SER A 27 3.28 -8.51 6.57
C SER A 27 3.94 -7.41 7.40
N TYR A 28 3.47 -7.22 8.62
CA TYR A 28 4.03 -6.30 9.60
C TYR A 28 4.73 -7.08 10.72
N ILE A 29 5.63 -6.44 11.46
CA ILE A 29 6.27 -7.02 12.64
C ILE A 29 5.79 -6.24 13.87
N ALA A 30 5.08 -6.90 14.77
CA ALA A 30 4.69 -6.31 16.04
C ALA A 30 5.63 -6.76 17.16
N HIS A 31 6.02 -5.81 17.99
CA HIS A 31 6.82 -6.03 19.17
C HIS A 31 5.93 -5.98 20.41
N LEU A 32 5.90 -7.09 21.14
CA LEU A 32 5.14 -7.24 22.38
C LEU A 32 5.99 -6.81 23.61
N PRO A 33 5.36 -6.50 24.77
CA PRO A 33 6.10 -6.02 25.96
C PRO A 33 7.06 -7.06 26.55
N ASN A 34 6.86 -8.32 26.19
CA ASN A 34 7.72 -9.43 26.59
C ASN A 34 8.94 -9.62 25.67
N GLY A 35 9.18 -8.70 24.73
CA GLY A 35 10.28 -8.77 23.76
C GLY A 35 10.08 -9.83 22.67
N VAL A 36 8.86 -10.35 22.52
CA VAL A 36 8.52 -11.28 21.44
C VAL A 36 8.14 -10.50 20.20
N GLU A 37 8.75 -10.85 19.08
CA GLU A 37 8.36 -10.40 17.75
C GLU A 37 7.28 -11.32 17.18
N GLN A 38 6.19 -10.73 16.69
CA GLN A 38 5.11 -11.45 16.05
C GLN A 38 4.90 -10.89 14.65
N VAL A 39 4.96 -11.76 13.64
CA VAL A 39 4.59 -11.41 12.28
C VAL A 39 3.07 -11.34 12.17
N ILE A 40 2.57 -10.20 11.70
CA ILE A 40 1.16 -9.91 11.53
C ILE A 40 0.85 -9.88 10.04
N ASN A 41 0.02 -10.82 9.60
CA ASN A 41 -0.43 -10.89 8.21
C ASN A 41 -1.87 -10.40 8.05
N ASN A 42 -2.70 -10.56 9.07
CA ASN A 42 -4.06 -10.03 9.08
C ASN A 42 -4.21 -8.94 10.14
N PRO A 43 -5.03 -7.91 9.89
CA PRO A 43 -5.36 -6.90 10.89
C PRO A 43 -5.95 -7.49 12.18
N SER A 44 -6.67 -8.61 12.09
CA SER A 44 -7.24 -9.32 13.22
C SER A 44 -6.19 -10.02 14.11
N ASP A 45 -4.98 -10.24 13.59
CA ASP A 45 -3.87 -10.84 14.36
C ASP A 45 -3.18 -9.81 15.26
N LEU A 46 -3.52 -8.51 15.11
CA LEU A 46 -2.98 -7.43 15.93
C LEU A 46 -3.49 -7.58 17.38
N PRO A 47 -2.61 -7.79 18.37
CA PRO A 47 -3.03 -8.01 19.75
C PRO A 47 -3.43 -6.68 20.41
N GLU A 48 -4.70 -6.28 20.28
CA GLU A 48 -5.26 -5.06 20.91
C GLU A 48 -5.11 -5.03 22.44
N ASN A 49 -5.11 -6.21 23.08
CA ASN A 49 -5.16 -6.34 24.55
C ASN A 49 -3.81 -6.58 25.25
N LYS A 50 -2.68 -6.69 24.52
CA LYS A 50 -1.39 -7.09 25.13
C LYS A 50 -0.37 -5.97 25.31
N GLY A 51 -0.72 -4.71 25.04
CA GLY A 51 0.23 -3.59 25.08
C GLY A 51 1.20 -3.66 23.91
N LEU A 52 0.74 -3.31 22.73
CA LEU A 52 1.60 -3.14 21.55
C LEU A 52 2.67 -2.10 21.88
N VAL A 53 3.96 -2.45 21.79
CA VAL A 53 5.06 -1.52 22.08
C VAL A 53 5.38 -0.70 20.84
N MET A 54 5.62 -1.40 19.72
CA MET A 54 5.91 -0.81 18.43
C MET A 54 5.49 -1.77 17.32
N VAL A 55 5.23 -1.22 16.14
CA VAL A 55 5.00 -1.99 14.93
C VAL A 55 5.95 -1.49 13.86
N GLU A 56 6.54 -2.42 13.15
CA GLU A 56 7.38 -2.13 12.01
C GLU A 56 6.66 -2.53 10.72
N GLU A 57 6.75 -1.67 9.73
CA GLU A 57 6.25 -1.94 8.39
C GLU A 57 7.42 -2.16 7.42
N PRO A 58 7.22 -2.99 6.38
CA PRO A 58 8.24 -3.22 5.37
C PRO A 58 8.39 -1.98 4.50
N TYR A 59 9.63 -1.50 4.37
CA TYR A 59 9.99 -0.41 3.47
C TYR A 59 10.62 -0.96 2.20
N ILE A 60 10.46 -0.20 1.13
CA ILE A 60 11.13 -0.45 -0.15
C ILE A 60 11.85 0.79 -0.65
N LYS A 61 12.92 0.53 -1.37
CA LYS A 61 13.62 1.51 -2.20
C LYS A 61 13.01 1.47 -3.59
N ALA A 62 12.15 2.45 -3.87
CA ALA A 62 11.50 2.65 -5.15
C ALA A 62 12.41 3.44 -6.08
N GLN A 63 12.72 2.87 -7.25
CA GLN A 63 13.40 3.55 -8.34
C GLN A 63 12.40 3.89 -9.43
N ILE A 64 12.27 5.18 -9.73
CA ILE A 64 11.35 5.70 -10.75
C ILE A 64 12.16 6.45 -11.80
N ILE A 65 12.09 5.99 -13.05
CA ILE A 65 12.69 6.72 -14.17
C ILE A 65 11.56 7.35 -14.98
N THR A 66 11.62 8.65 -15.18
CA THR A 66 10.59 9.40 -15.92
C THR A 66 11.20 10.56 -16.68
N LYS A 67 10.40 11.23 -17.51
CA LYS A 67 10.83 12.45 -18.19
C LYS A 67 10.87 13.64 -17.23
N SER A 68 11.75 14.60 -17.50
CA SER A 68 11.93 15.81 -16.70
C SER A 68 10.64 16.62 -16.50
N ASP A 69 9.70 16.55 -17.46
CA ASP A 69 8.42 17.26 -17.40
C ASP A 69 7.46 16.69 -16.33
N TYR A 70 7.61 15.42 -15.96
CA TYR A 70 6.70 14.72 -15.03
C TYR A 70 7.26 14.59 -13.61
N ILE A 71 8.41 15.20 -13.33
CA ILE A 71 9.06 15.11 -12.02
C ILE A 71 8.14 15.62 -10.91
N GLY A 72 7.54 16.79 -11.07
CA GLY A 72 6.67 17.40 -10.07
C GLY A 72 5.51 16.48 -9.65
N PRO A 73 4.65 16.04 -10.60
CA PRO A 73 3.57 15.11 -10.32
C PRO A 73 4.04 13.81 -9.66
N VAL A 74 5.15 13.22 -10.12
CA VAL A 74 5.69 11.97 -9.57
C VAL A 74 6.20 12.16 -8.14
N MET A 75 6.92 13.26 -7.87
CA MET A 75 7.35 13.60 -6.52
C MET A 75 6.16 13.81 -5.59
N SER A 76 5.14 14.55 -6.01
CA SER A 76 3.93 14.76 -5.21
C SER A 76 3.23 13.44 -4.88
N LEU A 77 3.12 12.52 -5.85
CA LEU A 77 2.54 11.19 -5.60
C LEU A 77 3.36 10.42 -4.55
N CYS A 78 4.70 10.44 -4.66
CA CYS A 78 5.56 9.72 -3.73
C CYS A 78 5.47 10.28 -2.30
N ILE A 79 5.45 11.62 -2.16
CA ILE A 79 5.32 12.29 -0.86
C ILE A 79 3.95 12.00 -0.23
N GLN A 80 2.87 12.03 -1.01
CA GLN A 80 1.53 11.64 -0.54
C GLN A 80 1.48 10.19 -0.03
N LYS A 81 2.39 9.34 -0.51
CA LYS A 81 2.52 7.94 -0.12
C LYS A 81 3.57 7.71 0.96
N ARG A 82 3.89 8.74 1.75
CA ARG A 82 4.88 8.69 2.84
C ARG A 82 6.29 8.34 2.34
N GLY A 83 6.59 8.69 1.09
CA GLY A 83 7.89 8.46 0.47
C GLY A 83 8.87 9.58 0.77
N GLU A 84 10.08 9.19 1.15
CA GLU A 84 11.21 10.08 1.38
C GLU A 84 12.16 10.03 0.18
N LEU A 85 12.52 11.20 -0.36
CA LEU A 85 13.46 11.29 -1.48
C LEU A 85 14.87 10.95 -0.99
N VAL A 86 15.44 9.88 -1.52
CA VAL A 86 16.81 9.44 -1.21
C VAL A 86 17.81 10.04 -2.20
N SER A 87 17.49 10.00 -3.49
CA SER A 87 18.35 10.56 -4.53
C SER A 87 17.57 10.99 -5.76
N GLN A 88 18.13 11.96 -6.48
CA GLN A 88 17.66 12.41 -7.76
C GLN A 88 18.87 12.51 -8.69
N VAL A 89 18.85 11.76 -9.80
CA VAL A 89 19.95 11.70 -10.77
C VAL A 89 19.41 11.97 -12.17
N TYR A 90 19.97 12.95 -12.86
CA TYR A 90 19.66 13.19 -14.27
C TYR A 90 20.47 12.22 -15.13
N LEU A 91 19.78 11.27 -15.77
CA LEU A 91 20.40 10.31 -16.68
C LEU A 91 20.73 10.97 -18.03
N THR A 92 19.85 11.85 -18.49
CA THR A 92 19.98 12.67 -19.70
C THR A 92 19.32 14.03 -19.46
N ALA A 93 19.38 14.94 -20.43
CA ALA A 93 18.70 16.24 -20.33
C ALA A 93 17.17 16.10 -20.14
N ASP A 94 16.58 15.04 -20.69
CA ASP A 94 15.15 14.78 -20.71
C ASP A 94 14.68 13.68 -19.75
N ARG A 95 15.59 12.94 -19.10
CA ARG A 95 15.25 11.84 -18.18
C ARG A 95 15.90 12.00 -16.82
N VAL A 96 15.11 11.73 -15.79
CA VAL A 96 15.55 11.68 -14.41
C VAL A 96 15.25 10.31 -13.82
N GLU A 97 16.13 9.87 -12.95
CA GLU A 97 15.92 8.77 -12.00
C GLU A 97 15.69 9.38 -10.61
N LEU A 98 14.60 8.97 -9.99
CA LEU A 98 14.22 9.33 -8.63
C LEU A 98 14.24 8.06 -7.78
N THR A 99 15.00 8.10 -6.68
CA THR A 99 14.98 7.02 -5.69
C THR A 99 14.25 7.50 -4.44
N PHE A 100 13.22 6.76 -4.03
CA PHE A 100 12.46 7.00 -2.82
C PHE A 100 12.56 5.82 -1.86
N SER A 101 12.61 6.08 -0.55
CA SER A 101 12.33 5.08 0.48
C SER A 101 10.88 5.25 0.91
N MET A 102 10.07 4.21 0.78
CA MET A 102 8.63 4.29 1.02
C MET A 102 8.06 2.98 1.59
N PRO A 103 6.99 3.04 2.39
CA PRO A 103 6.31 1.87 2.89
C PRO A 103 5.70 1.02 1.77
N LEU A 104 5.91 -0.30 1.81
CA LEU A 104 5.34 -1.22 0.82
C LEU A 104 3.82 -1.17 0.84
N GLY A 105 3.19 -1.09 2.02
CA GLY A 105 1.73 -1.07 2.18
C GLY A 105 1.04 0.05 1.41
N GLU A 106 1.70 1.20 1.23
CA GLU A 106 1.18 2.34 0.47
C GLU A 106 1.26 2.15 -1.05
N ILE A 107 2.14 1.27 -1.51
CA ILE A 107 2.45 1.03 -2.92
C ILE A 107 1.62 -0.11 -3.50
N VAL A 108 1.26 -1.11 -2.67
CA VAL A 108 0.51 -2.28 -3.15
C VAL A 108 -0.84 -1.88 -3.76
N PHE A 109 -1.45 -0.80 -3.27
CA PHE A 109 -2.74 -0.32 -3.73
C PHE A 109 -2.65 0.97 -4.57
N ASP A 110 -3.06 0.90 -5.84
CA ASP A 110 -3.33 2.05 -6.74
C ASP A 110 -2.12 2.96 -7.04
N PHE A 111 -0.91 2.64 -6.56
CA PHE A 111 0.28 3.44 -6.83
C PHE A 111 0.73 3.33 -8.29
N TYR A 112 0.80 2.11 -8.82
CA TYR A 112 1.26 1.85 -10.19
C TYR A 112 0.35 2.51 -11.23
N ASP A 113 -0.96 2.39 -11.05
CA ASP A 113 -1.96 2.96 -11.98
C ASP A 113 -1.91 4.49 -11.97
N LYS A 114 -1.82 5.09 -10.78
CA LYS A 114 -1.61 6.54 -10.64
C LYS A 114 -0.31 6.99 -11.27
N LEU A 115 0.79 6.30 -11.01
CA LEU A 115 2.10 6.62 -11.57
C LEU A 115 2.07 6.61 -13.10
N LYS A 116 1.46 5.57 -13.69
CA LYS A 116 1.28 5.48 -15.14
C LYS A 116 0.38 6.58 -15.68
N SER A 117 -0.71 6.91 -15.00
CA SER A 117 -1.63 7.97 -15.40
C SER A 117 -0.98 9.36 -15.41
N ILE A 118 -0.31 9.75 -14.32
CA ILE A 118 0.32 11.08 -14.20
C ILE A 118 1.53 11.25 -15.13
N SER A 119 2.21 10.15 -15.45
CA SER A 119 3.37 10.16 -16.36
C SER A 119 2.99 9.87 -17.81
N ARG A 120 1.70 9.69 -18.13
CA ARG A 120 1.22 9.23 -19.46
C ARG A 120 1.93 7.96 -19.95
N GLY A 121 2.28 7.07 -19.03
CA GLY A 121 2.99 5.82 -19.29
C GLY A 121 4.51 5.93 -19.40
N TYR A 122 5.09 7.14 -19.36
CA TYR A 122 6.55 7.34 -19.48
C TYR A 122 7.35 6.97 -18.23
N ALA A 123 6.71 6.84 -17.07
CA ALA A 123 7.40 6.40 -15.87
C ALA A 123 7.61 4.88 -15.88
N SER A 124 8.83 4.42 -15.63
CA SER A 124 9.12 3.06 -15.18
C SER A 124 9.26 3.06 -13.66
N PHE A 125 9.00 1.90 -13.06
CA PHE A 125 9.04 1.71 -11.62
C PHE A 125 9.63 0.34 -11.32
N ASP A 126 10.72 0.36 -10.54
CA ASP A 126 11.36 -0.81 -9.97
C ASP A 126 11.47 -0.61 -8.46
N TYR A 127 11.56 -1.70 -7.70
CA TYR A 127 11.69 -1.60 -6.26
C TYR A 127 12.54 -2.72 -5.66
N PHE A 128 13.18 -2.40 -4.54
CA PHE A 128 13.99 -3.33 -3.76
C PHE A 128 13.59 -3.27 -2.29
N PRO A 129 13.55 -4.40 -1.56
CA PRO A 129 13.34 -4.38 -0.12
C PRO A 129 14.39 -3.50 0.58
N ASP A 130 13.94 -2.64 1.51
CA ASP A 130 14.76 -1.67 2.26
C ASP A 130 14.60 -1.88 3.78
N GLY A 131 14.37 -3.13 4.19
CA GLY A 131 14.19 -3.52 5.59
C GLY A 131 12.83 -3.15 6.17
N TYR A 132 12.77 -3.16 7.50
CA TYR A 132 11.60 -2.78 8.29
C TYR A 132 11.89 -1.48 9.03
N LYS A 133 10.87 -0.63 9.18
CA LYS A 133 10.98 0.60 9.98
C LYS A 133 9.76 0.75 10.87
N GLU A 134 9.99 1.29 12.06
CA GLU A 134 8.95 1.62 13.03
C GLU A 134 7.96 2.64 12.45
N SER A 135 6.67 2.40 12.68
CA SER A 135 5.58 3.21 12.13
C SER A 135 4.37 3.23 13.06
N ASP A 136 3.69 4.38 13.15
CA ASP A 136 2.47 4.53 13.97
C ASP A 136 1.24 4.04 13.19
N LEU A 137 1.06 2.72 13.22
CA LEU A 137 -0.04 2.03 12.58
C LEU A 137 -1.24 1.87 13.52
N VAL A 138 -2.42 2.10 12.97
CA VAL A 138 -3.70 1.85 13.63
C VAL A 138 -4.49 0.81 12.85
N LYS A 139 -5.25 -0.01 13.58
CA LYS A 139 -6.22 -0.91 12.99
C LYS A 139 -7.49 -0.13 12.68
N LEU A 140 -7.92 -0.20 11.43
CA LEU A 140 -9.18 0.38 10.96
C LEU A 140 -10.17 -0.75 10.69
N ASP A 141 -11.23 -0.78 11.48
CA ASP A 141 -12.33 -1.74 11.34
C ASP A 141 -13.56 -1.09 10.73
N ILE A 142 -14.22 -1.82 9.84
CA ILE A 142 -15.46 -1.39 9.19
C ILE A 142 -16.62 -2.23 9.70
N LEU A 143 -17.63 -1.55 10.23
CA LEU A 143 -18.84 -2.17 10.73
C LEU A 143 -19.98 -1.95 9.73
N LEU A 144 -20.62 -3.04 9.30
CA LEU A 144 -21.84 -3.01 8.49
C LEU A 144 -23.00 -3.48 9.36
N ASN A 145 -24.03 -2.64 9.52
CA ASN A 145 -25.17 -2.92 10.42
C ASN A 145 -24.79 -3.25 11.87
N GLY A 146 -23.61 -2.81 12.33
CA GLY A 146 -23.09 -3.11 13.66
C GLY A 146 -22.20 -4.35 13.74
N ASP A 147 -22.13 -5.15 12.68
CA ASP A 147 -21.26 -6.32 12.60
C ASP A 147 -19.92 -5.95 11.95
N GLN A 148 -18.82 -6.38 12.56
CA GLN A 148 -17.47 -6.21 12.02
C GLN A 148 -17.26 -7.07 10.79
N VAL A 149 -16.74 -6.47 9.73
CA VAL A 149 -16.41 -7.17 8.49
C VAL A 149 -14.91 -7.28 8.34
N ASP A 150 -14.35 -8.40 8.78
CA ASP A 150 -12.90 -8.66 8.78
C ASP A 150 -12.25 -8.49 7.40
N ALA A 151 -12.98 -8.84 6.34
CA ALA A 151 -12.50 -8.71 4.96
C ALA A 151 -12.25 -7.25 4.51
N LEU A 152 -12.78 -6.28 5.25
CA LEU A 152 -12.64 -4.84 4.99
C LEU A 152 -11.73 -4.14 6.01
N SER A 153 -11.32 -4.84 7.07
CA SER A 153 -10.39 -4.30 8.05
C SER A 153 -9.00 -4.12 7.42
N ALA A 154 -8.28 -3.07 7.84
CA ALA A 154 -6.95 -2.77 7.33
C ALA A 154 -6.05 -2.18 8.42
N LEU A 155 -4.75 -2.45 8.32
CA LEU A 155 -3.71 -1.74 9.07
C LEU A 155 -3.23 -0.55 8.24
N ILE A 156 -3.32 0.64 8.80
CA ILE A 156 -2.97 1.88 8.11
C ILE A 156 -2.29 2.85 9.06
N HIS A 157 -1.45 3.73 8.52
CA HIS A 157 -0.85 4.81 9.30
C HIS A 157 -1.93 5.76 9.85
N ARG A 158 -1.73 6.22 11.10
CA ARG A 158 -2.70 7.07 11.81
C ARG A 158 -3.16 8.29 11.01
N ASP A 159 -2.22 8.98 10.37
CA ASP A 159 -2.51 10.19 9.59
C ASP A 159 -3.43 9.94 8.38
N HIS A 160 -3.37 8.74 7.80
CA HIS A 160 -4.17 8.37 6.62
C HIS A 160 -5.45 7.62 6.98
N ALA A 161 -5.60 7.17 8.22
CA ALA A 161 -6.71 6.33 8.67
C ALA A 161 -8.08 6.98 8.39
N HIS A 162 -8.22 8.27 8.70
CA HIS A 162 -9.48 8.99 8.54
C HIS A 162 -9.91 9.11 7.06
N ASP A 163 -9.00 9.55 6.19
CA ASP A 163 -9.30 9.75 4.77
C ASP A 163 -9.55 8.42 4.04
N PHE A 164 -8.79 7.39 4.40
CA PHE A 164 -8.97 6.05 3.87
C PHE A 164 -10.32 5.45 4.29
N GLY A 165 -10.66 5.50 5.58
CA GLY A 165 -11.94 5.04 6.10
C GLY A 165 -13.13 5.75 5.43
N LYS A 166 -13.06 7.08 5.32
CA LYS A 166 -14.08 7.88 4.62
C LYS A 166 -14.26 7.44 3.17
N ARG A 167 -13.15 7.21 2.45
CA ARG A 167 -13.18 6.76 1.06
C ARG A 167 -13.83 5.38 0.91
N ILE A 168 -13.55 4.45 1.83
CA ILE A 168 -14.21 3.13 1.82
C ILE A 168 -15.71 3.27 2.09
N CYS A 169 -16.10 4.05 3.11
CA CYS A 169 -17.51 4.26 3.42
C CYS A 169 -18.31 4.85 2.23
N ILE A 170 -17.73 5.80 1.51
CA ILE A 170 -18.35 6.37 0.29
C ILE A 170 -18.53 5.29 -0.78
N LYS A 171 -17.49 4.48 -1.01
CA LYS A 171 -17.51 3.42 -2.01
C LYS A 171 -18.51 2.30 -1.66
N LEU A 172 -18.60 1.92 -0.38
CA LEU A 172 -19.59 0.97 0.11
C LEU A 172 -21.02 1.48 -0.06
N LYS A 173 -21.26 2.77 0.18
CA LYS A 173 -22.57 3.39 -0.06
C LYS A 173 -23.00 3.32 -1.53
N GLU A 174 -22.07 3.40 -2.47
CA GLU A 174 -22.37 3.27 -3.90
C GLU A 174 -22.59 1.81 -4.32
N LEU A 175 -21.90 0.87 -3.69
CA LEU A 175 -21.93 -0.56 -4.05
C LEU A 175 -23.07 -1.34 -3.38
N ILE A 176 -23.53 -0.92 -2.19
CA ILE A 176 -24.62 -1.59 -1.48
C ILE A 176 -25.96 -1.07 -2.04
N PRO A 177 -26.71 -1.88 -2.82
CA PRO A 177 -28.05 -1.52 -3.24
C PRO A 177 -28.97 -1.38 -2.02
N ARG A 178 -29.96 -0.49 -2.13
CA ARG A 178 -30.95 -0.21 -1.07
C ARG A 178 -31.75 -1.43 -0.66
#